data_AF-A0A533VD09-F1
#
_entry.id   AF-A0A533VD09-F1
#
_cell.length_a   1.000
_cell.length_b   1.000
_cell.length_c   1.000
_cell.angle_alpha   90.00
_cell.angle_beta   90.00
_cell.angle_gamma   90.00
#
_symmetry.space_group_name_H-M   'P 1'
#
loop_
_entity.id
_entity.type
_entity.pdbx_description
1 polymer ?
#
loop_
_entity_poly.entity_id
_entity_poly.type
_entity_poly.pdbx_seq_one_letter_code
_entity_poly.pdbx_strand_id
1 'polypeptide(L)'
;MVLDEIDNEIITGDIGYQITPLIKPFPWWYELYKRIRLFPWWTRYNIGLTAEASHKDEILELAGQMEFDIKATSRIIRHAVSEFSKHGLGSDYPGYHTINHNLEVAYISLLSAANQKLENKMNKKDIKNLFVAALFHDFDPKKEFEKPNEDNIELFIRSDQKLAKLIDSFEVDLNIVIALIHRTTYPFVGEQKEHALKRIHELFSLAGIHKDDTFSRQHYESLGQFLSICDRIAGYCLGDFKYAKELARRNARGIGWHSQVINEKSVKYFTALKEKDEKDTSERVIQSLPVEYKKNFFDNVEGFREAWENELEIKSSLRKNEIDLVTVVENITNDKNVRNDDILDTIMKIRQEYCSSTNFKDKEFQKSLYDTSTILITLRINSDVGEIVGYVKGGPLEKHQPRRGTYDENLGKMNAIHMESLRRGTYDENLGKMNTVFMEWMAIKTGYLGVMGGHMLRSEFLKEAKIRGYTYATSYYQRELIIHRKIKGEPIEIVQQYDAAMIDYYRIDLSQLVDESISIH
;
A
#
# COMPACT_ATOMS: atom_id res chain seq x y z
N MET A 1 -34.87 18.63 -25.38
CA MET A 1 -36.23 19.21 -25.39
C MET A 1 -36.98 18.51 -24.27
N VAL A 2 -37.17 19.22 -23.13
CA VAL A 2 -38.16 18.98 -22.04
C VAL A 2 -38.03 17.62 -21.32
N LEU A 3 -37.38 17.56 -20.15
CA LEU A 3 -37.88 17.79 -18.77
C LEU A 3 -38.55 16.55 -18.16
N ASP A 4 -38.04 16.15 -16.98
CA ASP A 4 -38.74 16.01 -15.68
C ASP A 4 -37.72 15.39 -14.70
N GLU A 5 -37.07 16.18 -13.82
CA GLU A 5 -37.52 16.63 -12.49
C GLU A 5 -37.98 15.49 -11.57
N ILE A 6 -37.09 15.10 -10.64
CA ILE A 6 -37.50 14.72 -9.28
C ILE A 6 -36.55 15.43 -8.30
N ASP A 7 -37.20 16.15 -7.39
CA ASP A 7 -36.73 17.26 -6.57
C ASP A 7 -35.58 17.00 -5.61
N ASN A 8 -34.71 18.01 -5.55
CA ASN A 8 -33.91 18.38 -4.41
C ASN A 8 -34.78 19.14 -3.40
N GLU A 9 -34.90 18.63 -2.17
CA GLU A 9 -35.19 19.50 -1.02
C GLU A 9 -33.93 19.66 -0.16
N ILE A 10 -33.27 20.78 -0.42
CA ILE A 10 -32.22 21.38 0.42
C ILE A 10 -32.94 22.02 1.61
N ILE A 11 -32.81 21.43 2.80
CA ILE A 11 -33.10 22.15 4.05
C ILE A 11 -31.84 22.90 4.46
N THR A 12 -31.81 24.19 4.12
CA THR A 12 -31.00 25.19 4.82
C THR A 12 -31.52 25.37 6.24
N GLY A 13 -30.66 25.16 7.25
CA GLY A 13 -31.00 25.43 8.64
C GLY A 13 -29.77 25.45 9.54
N ASP A 14 -29.37 26.67 9.92
CA ASP A 14 -28.64 27.10 11.11
C ASP A 14 -27.34 26.42 11.61
N ILE A 15 -26.38 27.31 11.82
CA ILE A 15 -25.09 27.15 12.50
C ILE A 15 -25.32 26.54 13.89
N GLY A 16 -24.94 25.26 14.02
CA GLY A 16 -24.80 24.59 15.31
C GLY A 16 -23.87 23.40 15.11
N TYR A 17 -22.64 23.49 15.64
CA TYR A 17 -21.78 22.33 15.78
C TYR A 17 -22.47 21.32 16.70
N GLN A 18 -23.25 20.40 16.14
CA GLN A 18 -23.52 19.14 16.79
C GLN A 18 -22.26 18.29 16.65
N ILE A 19 -21.43 18.34 17.69
CA ILE A 19 -20.42 17.31 17.95
C ILE A 19 -21.21 16.00 18.08
N THR A 20 -21.33 15.26 16.99
CA THR A 20 -21.86 13.91 17.04
C THR A 20 -20.87 13.08 17.86
N PRO A 21 -21.28 12.39 18.94
CA PRO A 21 -20.39 11.51 19.68
C PRO A 21 -20.15 10.24 18.85
N LEU A 22 -19.33 10.35 17.81
CA LEU A 22 -19.13 9.27 16.84
C LEU A 22 -17.89 8.44 17.19
N ILE A 23 -18.24 7.32 17.85
CA ILE A 23 -17.57 6.02 17.99
C ILE A 23 -17.24 5.69 19.44
N LYS A 24 -17.87 4.61 19.93
CA LYS A 24 -17.47 3.96 21.17
C LYS A 24 -16.00 3.55 21.00
N PRO A 25 -15.09 3.94 21.91
CA PRO A 25 -13.71 3.46 21.87
C PRO A 25 -13.70 1.95 21.72
N PHE A 26 -12.70 1.40 21.03
CA PHE A 26 -12.50 -0.05 21.00
C PHE A 26 -12.68 -0.57 22.42
N PRO A 27 -13.45 -1.66 22.62
CA PRO A 27 -13.65 -2.18 23.96
C PRO A 27 -12.30 -2.35 24.65
N TRP A 28 -12.19 -1.97 25.92
CA TRP A 28 -10.92 -2.00 26.66
C TRP A 28 -10.18 -3.35 26.54
N TRP A 29 -10.93 -4.45 26.38
CA TRP A 29 -10.39 -5.79 26.19
C TRP A 29 -9.69 -5.98 24.84
N TYR A 30 -10.09 -5.26 23.79
CA TYR A 30 -9.45 -5.31 22.47
C TYR A 30 -8.09 -4.63 22.49
N GLU A 31 -7.99 -3.46 23.12
CA GLU A 31 -6.71 -2.79 23.33
C GLU A 31 -5.76 -3.65 24.19
N LEU A 32 -6.29 -4.25 25.27
CA LEU A 32 -5.52 -5.15 26.13
C LEU A 32 -5.04 -6.37 25.35
N TYR A 33 -5.93 -7.00 24.57
CA TYR A 33 -5.60 -8.12 23.68
C TYR A 33 -4.50 -7.74 22.69
N LYS A 34 -4.60 -6.58 22.03
CA LYS A 34 -3.57 -6.07 21.11
C LYS A 34 -2.24 -5.85 21.81
N ARG A 35 -2.23 -5.27 23.02
CA ARG A 35 -1.00 -5.07 23.80
C ARG A 35 -0.33 -6.39 24.18
N ILE A 36 -1.10 -7.39 24.61
CA ILE A 36 -0.58 -8.74 24.92
C ILE A 36 -0.05 -9.40 23.63
N ARG A 37 -0.84 -9.36 22.55
CA ARG A 37 -0.47 -9.92 21.25
C ARG A 37 0.83 -9.33 20.70
N LEU A 38 1.03 -8.02 20.90
CA LEU A 38 2.20 -7.30 20.39
C LEU A 38 3.40 -7.34 21.35
N PHE A 39 3.29 -7.98 22.52
CA PHE A 39 4.37 -8.02 23.49
C PHE A 39 5.69 -8.55 22.92
N PRO A 40 5.73 -9.68 22.17
CA PRO A 40 6.98 -10.17 21.57
C PRO A 40 7.60 -9.17 20.58
N TRP A 41 6.77 -8.52 19.76
CA TRP A 41 7.21 -7.49 18.83
C TRP A 41 7.76 -6.27 19.59
N TRP A 42 7.09 -5.82 20.64
CA TRP A 42 7.57 -4.72 21.50
C TRP A 42 8.92 -5.03 22.14
N THR A 43 9.15 -6.26 22.59
CA THR A 43 10.46 -6.67 23.09
C THR A 43 11.51 -6.48 22.01
N ARG A 44 11.28 -7.01 20.81
CA ARG A 44 12.19 -6.90 19.65
C ARG A 44 12.45 -5.45 19.23
N TYR A 45 11.42 -4.61 19.21
CA TYR A 45 11.53 -3.19 18.91
C TYR A 45 12.43 -2.47 19.94
N ASN A 46 12.23 -2.74 21.24
CA ASN A 46 13.02 -2.08 22.29
C ASN A 46 14.50 -2.54 22.31
N ILE A 47 14.82 -3.74 21.79
CA ILE A 47 16.20 -4.25 21.71
C ILE A 47 16.85 -4.04 20.32
N GLY A 48 16.22 -3.29 19.41
CA GLY A 48 16.84 -2.93 18.13
C GLY A 48 16.71 -3.95 17.00
N LEU A 49 15.82 -4.95 17.10
CA LEU A 49 15.72 -6.04 16.12
C LEU A 49 14.65 -5.85 15.04
N THR A 50 14.03 -4.67 14.93
CA THR A 50 13.00 -4.36 13.93
C THR A 50 13.41 -3.17 13.06
N ALA A 51 12.82 -3.04 11.87
CA ALA A 51 13.10 -1.92 10.97
C ALA A 51 12.71 -0.57 11.60
N GLU A 52 11.60 -0.54 12.35
CA GLU A 52 11.16 0.64 13.09
C GLU A 52 12.16 1.03 14.18
N ALA A 53 12.83 0.06 14.79
CA ALA A 53 13.86 0.34 15.78
C ALA A 53 15.10 0.99 15.15
N SER A 54 15.50 0.54 13.95
CA SER A 54 16.58 1.15 13.16
C SER A 54 16.28 2.61 12.84
N HIS A 55 15.12 2.89 12.24
CA HIS A 55 14.72 4.28 11.94
C HIS A 55 14.59 5.14 13.20
N LYS A 56 14.06 4.58 14.31
CA LYS A 56 14.01 5.27 15.59
C LYS A 56 15.40 5.65 16.09
N ASP A 57 16.39 4.77 15.96
CA ASP A 57 17.77 5.05 16.39
C ASP A 57 18.43 6.12 15.50
N GLU A 58 18.25 6.05 14.17
CA GLU A 58 18.72 7.07 13.22
C GLU A 58 18.09 8.45 13.44
N ILE A 59 16.78 8.50 13.71
CA ILE A 59 16.06 9.73 14.06
C ILE A 59 16.60 10.32 15.36
N LEU A 60 16.88 9.48 16.37
CA LEU A 60 17.43 9.97 17.65
C LEU A 60 18.85 10.49 17.50
N GLU A 61 19.67 9.89 16.63
CA GLU A 61 20.99 10.41 16.28
C GLU A 61 20.90 11.80 15.64
N LEU A 62 20.06 11.96 14.60
CA LEU A 62 19.83 13.25 13.95
C LEU A 62 19.28 14.29 14.92
N ALA A 63 18.31 13.91 15.75
CA ALA A 63 17.76 14.78 16.78
C ALA A 63 18.84 15.27 17.75
N GLY A 64 19.80 14.40 18.11
CA GLY A 64 20.95 14.76 18.95
C GLY A 64 21.87 15.78 18.28
N GLN A 65 22.17 15.57 17.00
CA GLN A 65 22.97 16.52 16.19
C GLN A 65 22.29 17.88 16.04
N MET A 66 20.95 17.92 16.06
CA MET A 66 20.13 19.14 16.05
C MET A 66 19.85 19.73 17.43
N GLU A 67 20.46 19.18 18.48
CA GLU A 67 20.30 19.58 19.89
C GLU A 67 18.85 19.49 20.39
N PHE A 68 18.06 18.53 19.90
CA PHE A 68 16.73 18.26 20.44
C PHE A 68 16.84 17.58 21.80
N ASP A 69 15.80 17.73 22.63
CA ASP A 69 15.68 16.92 23.85
C ASP A 69 15.42 15.45 23.45
N ILE A 70 16.48 14.64 23.49
CA ILE A 70 16.44 13.21 23.15
C ILE A 70 15.38 12.44 23.95
N LYS A 71 15.15 12.79 25.22
CA LYS A 71 14.13 12.13 26.05
C LYS A 71 12.73 12.51 25.60
N ALA A 72 12.49 13.77 25.23
CA ALA A 72 11.22 14.19 24.65
C ALA A 72 11.00 13.55 23.28
N THR A 73 11.99 13.60 22.38
CA THR A 73 11.97 12.97 21.05
C THR A 73 11.65 11.48 21.15
N SER A 74 12.39 10.74 21.98
CA SER A 74 12.17 9.30 22.19
C SER A 74 10.77 8.98 22.70
N ARG A 75 10.22 9.81 23.60
CA ARG A 75 8.84 9.64 24.10
C ARG A 75 7.79 9.89 23.03
N ILE A 76 7.99 10.87 22.15
CA ILE A 76 7.09 11.14 21.01
C ILE A 76 7.10 9.96 20.04
N ILE A 77 8.28 9.46 19.64
CA ILE A 77 8.39 8.30 18.75
C ILE A 77 7.73 7.08 19.37
N ARG A 78 8.05 6.77 20.64
CA ARG A 78 7.44 5.64 21.36
C ARG A 78 5.93 5.77 21.44
N HIS A 79 5.41 6.99 21.57
CA HIS A 79 3.98 7.25 21.57
C HIS A 79 3.36 6.98 20.20
N ALA A 80 3.92 7.53 19.12
CA ALA A 80 3.48 7.25 17.75
C ALA A 80 3.46 5.73 17.46
N VAL A 81 4.58 5.05 17.70
CA VAL A 81 4.70 3.60 17.50
C VAL A 81 3.64 2.82 18.28
N SER A 82 3.35 3.26 19.51
CA SER A 82 2.30 2.67 20.34
C SER A 82 0.90 2.84 19.74
N GLU A 83 0.55 4.04 19.31
CA GLU A 83 -0.79 4.32 18.81
C GLU A 83 -1.05 3.63 17.46
N PHE A 84 -0.09 3.67 16.53
CA PHE A 84 -0.18 2.88 15.29
C PHE A 84 -0.36 1.39 15.56
N SER A 85 0.45 0.82 16.46
CA SER A 85 0.40 -0.62 16.73
C SER A 85 -0.91 -1.07 17.37
N LYS A 86 -1.46 -0.29 18.32
CA LYS A 86 -2.75 -0.60 18.97
C LYS A 86 -3.91 -0.57 17.99
N HIS A 87 -3.88 0.37 17.04
CA HIS A 87 -4.91 0.53 16.01
C HIS A 87 -4.70 -0.43 14.81
N GLY A 88 -3.66 -1.28 14.84
CA GLY A 88 -3.41 -2.25 13.78
C GLY A 88 -2.77 -1.66 12.53
N LEU A 89 -2.16 -0.48 12.64
CA LEU A 89 -1.39 0.22 11.60
C LEU A 89 0.12 0.01 11.80
N GLY A 90 0.48 -1.11 12.44
CA GLY A 90 1.87 -1.51 12.67
C GLY A 90 2.53 -2.09 11.41
N SER A 91 3.66 -2.76 11.60
CA SER A 91 4.40 -3.45 10.53
C SER A 91 3.61 -4.58 9.86
N ASP A 92 2.56 -5.07 10.54
CA ASP A 92 1.66 -6.13 10.09
C ASP A 92 0.45 -5.60 9.30
N TYR A 93 0.38 -4.30 9.01
CA TYR A 93 -0.68 -3.72 8.18
C TYR A 93 -0.37 -3.90 6.67
N PRO A 94 -1.36 -4.30 5.84
CA PRO A 94 -1.13 -4.57 4.41
C PRO A 94 -0.98 -3.33 3.55
N GLY A 95 -1.54 -2.21 4.02
CA GLY A 95 -1.53 -0.96 3.28
C GLY A 95 -0.19 -0.24 3.35
N TYR A 96 -0.14 0.93 2.75
CA TYR A 96 1.05 1.76 2.65
C TYR A 96 1.28 2.59 3.92
N HIS A 97 0.22 3.19 4.45
CA HIS A 97 0.27 4.15 5.54
C HIS A 97 0.43 3.43 6.90
N THR A 98 1.68 3.15 7.25
CA THR A 98 2.09 2.38 8.43
C THR A 98 3.07 3.17 9.29
N ILE A 99 3.29 2.73 10.53
CA ILE A 99 4.33 3.33 11.37
C ILE A 99 5.73 3.31 10.72
N ASN A 100 6.07 2.27 9.95
CA ASN A 100 7.36 2.22 9.28
C ASN A 100 7.48 3.36 8.25
N HIS A 101 6.42 3.58 7.47
CA HIS A 101 6.36 4.70 6.54
C HIS A 101 6.51 6.05 7.27
N ASN A 102 5.75 6.29 8.35
CA ASN A 102 5.87 7.56 9.09
C ASN A 102 7.26 7.79 9.70
N LEU A 103 7.95 6.71 10.10
CA LEU A 103 9.34 6.80 10.56
C LEU A 103 10.28 7.12 9.40
N GLU A 104 10.10 6.54 8.21
CA GLU A 104 10.84 6.88 6.99
C GLU A 104 10.64 8.36 6.63
N VAL A 105 9.40 8.86 6.68
CA VAL A 105 9.08 10.28 6.42
C VAL A 105 9.72 11.18 7.46
N ALA A 106 9.64 10.83 8.75
CA ALA A 106 10.25 11.62 9.81
C ALA A 106 11.79 11.67 9.67
N TYR A 107 12.41 10.54 9.34
CA TYR A 107 13.84 10.44 9.09
C TYR A 107 14.28 11.30 7.91
N ILE A 108 13.65 11.14 6.75
CA ILE A 108 13.96 11.93 5.54
C ILE A 108 13.69 13.42 5.75
N SER A 109 12.60 13.78 6.46
CA SER A 109 12.30 15.18 6.80
C SER A 109 13.40 15.81 7.63
N LEU A 110 13.87 15.12 8.68
CA LEU A 110 14.96 15.60 9.52
C LEU A 110 16.28 15.66 8.75
N LEU A 111 16.64 14.59 8.04
CA LEU A 111 17.88 14.50 7.29
C LEU A 111 17.97 15.59 6.22
N SER A 112 16.89 15.80 5.48
CA SER A 112 16.77 16.87 4.49
C SER A 112 16.87 18.25 5.12
N ALA A 113 16.20 18.48 6.26
CA ALA A 113 16.26 19.75 6.97
C ALA A 113 17.66 20.05 7.55
N ALA A 114 18.37 19.03 8.05
CA ALA A 114 19.73 19.15 8.59
C ALA A 114 20.74 19.60 7.53
N ASN A 115 20.59 19.06 6.32
CA ASN A 115 21.55 19.20 5.24
C ASN A 115 21.18 20.30 4.22
N GLN A 116 20.24 21.17 4.59
CA GLN A 116 19.92 22.34 3.78
C GLN A 116 21.13 23.25 3.60
N LYS A 117 21.27 23.83 2.41
CA LYS A 117 22.24 24.91 2.17
C LYS A 117 21.92 26.12 3.05
N LEU A 118 22.91 26.99 3.26
CA LEU A 118 22.82 28.11 4.19
C LEU A 118 21.61 29.03 3.91
N GLU A 119 21.35 29.30 2.63
CA GLU A 119 20.22 30.13 2.14
C GLU A 119 18.83 29.51 2.42
N ASN A 120 18.78 28.21 2.67
CA ASN A 120 17.56 27.41 2.88
C ASN A 120 17.48 26.84 4.30
N LYS A 121 18.35 27.30 5.21
CA LYS A 121 18.46 26.76 6.56
C LYS A 121 17.17 26.99 7.34
N MET A 122 16.60 25.92 7.87
CA MET A 122 15.41 25.98 8.73
C MET A 122 15.81 26.28 10.17
N ASN A 123 14.94 27.00 10.88
CA ASN A 123 15.16 27.22 12.31
C ASN A 123 14.75 25.98 13.12
N LYS A 124 15.23 25.89 14.37
CA LYS A 124 15.00 24.73 15.24
C LYS A 124 13.51 24.45 15.48
N LYS A 125 12.68 25.49 15.59
CA LYS A 125 11.23 25.36 15.83
C LYS A 125 10.53 24.75 14.61
N ASP A 126 10.90 25.17 13.40
CA ASP A 126 10.37 24.61 12.15
C ASP A 126 10.70 23.12 12.03
N ILE A 127 11.93 22.73 12.33
CA ILE A 127 12.36 21.32 12.25
C ILE A 127 11.63 20.47 13.30
N LYS A 128 11.40 21.00 14.50
CA LYS A 128 10.59 20.33 15.52
C LYS A 128 9.13 20.17 15.07
N ASN A 129 8.53 21.19 14.46
CA ASN A 129 7.17 21.10 13.91
C ASN A 129 7.09 20.03 12.81
N LEU A 130 8.06 20.03 11.88
CA LEU A 130 8.18 19.02 10.81
C LEU A 130 8.27 17.61 11.39
N PHE A 131 9.12 17.40 12.39
CA PHE A 131 9.30 16.09 13.02
C PHE A 131 8.00 15.54 13.60
N VAL A 132 7.26 16.35 14.36
CA VAL A 132 6.00 15.90 14.96
C VAL A 132 4.95 15.68 13.87
N ALA A 133 4.82 16.59 12.91
CA ALA A 133 3.87 16.43 11.81
C ALA A 133 4.17 15.16 10.99
N ALA A 134 5.42 14.91 10.61
CA ALA A 134 5.84 13.73 9.88
C ALA A 134 5.47 12.41 10.58
N LEU A 135 5.61 12.34 11.91
CA LEU A 135 5.27 11.13 12.66
C LEU A 135 3.77 10.82 12.68
N PHE A 136 2.91 11.83 12.57
CA PHE A 136 1.45 11.67 12.74
C PHE A 136 0.62 11.97 11.49
N HIS A 137 1.22 12.43 10.38
CA HIS A 137 0.48 12.87 9.19
C HIS A 137 -0.45 11.82 8.58
N ASP A 138 -0.12 10.54 8.77
CA ASP A 138 -0.91 9.41 8.29
C ASP A 138 -1.68 8.66 9.39
N PHE A 139 -1.65 9.15 10.63
CA PHE A 139 -2.26 8.45 11.76
C PHE A 139 -3.78 8.65 11.80
N ASP A 140 -4.50 7.96 10.90
CA ASP A 140 -5.95 7.87 10.90
C ASP A 140 -6.40 6.61 11.67
N PRO A 141 -6.83 6.73 12.95
CA PRO A 141 -7.22 5.58 13.75
C PRO A 141 -8.52 4.91 13.27
N LYS A 142 -9.36 5.61 12.49
CA LYS A 142 -10.60 5.02 11.95
C LYS A 142 -10.30 4.16 10.74
N LYS A 143 -9.33 4.59 9.91
CA LYS A 143 -8.89 3.91 8.69
C LYS A 143 -10.08 3.43 7.84
N GLU A 144 -11.06 4.30 7.64
CA GLU A 144 -12.24 4.03 6.81
C GLU A 144 -11.83 3.79 5.34
N PHE A 145 -10.75 4.45 4.91
CA PHE A 145 -10.12 4.30 3.62
C PHE A 145 -8.61 4.10 3.78
N GLU A 146 -7.95 3.59 2.74
CA GLU A 146 -6.49 3.46 2.78
C GLU A 146 -5.83 4.84 2.79
N LYS A 147 -6.32 5.79 1.99
CA LYS A 147 -5.89 7.18 2.10
C LYS A 147 -6.31 7.73 3.47
N PRO A 148 -5.40 8.32 4.27
CA PRO A 148 -5.74 8.95 5.54
C PRO A 148 -6.68 10.13 5.35
N ASN A 149 -7.55 10.34 6.34
CA ASN A 149 -8.38 11.54 6.42
C ASN A 149 -7.80 12.51 7.46
N GLU A 150 -7.40 13.70 7.00
CA GLU A 150 -6.71 14.70 7.81
C GLU A 150 -7.58 15.26 8.94
N ASP A 151 -8.91 15.28 8.78
CA ASP A 151 -9.84 15.66 9.85
C ASP A 151 -9.89 14.61 10.96
N ASN A 152 -9.89 13.31 10.61
CA ASN A 152 -9.79 12.23 11.59
C ASN A 152 -8.47 12.29 12.36
N ILE A 153 -7.36 12.59 11.67
CA ILE A 153 -6.04 12.76 12.27
C ILE A 153 -6.04 13.95 13.24
N GLU A 154 -6.57 15.10 12.81
CA GLU A 154 -6.72 16.28 13.66
C GLU A 154 -7.55 15.98 14.91
N LEU A 155 -8.70 15.33 14.75
CA LEU A 155 -9.58 14.95 15.87
C LEU A 155 -8.83 14.07 16.87
N PHE A 156 -8.08 13.07 16.40
CA PHE A 156 -7.27 12.23 17.26
C PHE A 156 -6.21 13.05 18.01
N ILE A 157 -5.39 13.82 17.31
CA ILE A 157 -4.27 14.57 17.87
C ILE A 157 -4.77 15.53 18.96
N ARG A 158 -5.93 16.17 18.77
CA ARG A 158 -6.54 17.05 19.77
C ARG A 158 -7.10 16.30 20.97
N SER A 159 -7.57 15.07 20.78
CA SER A 159 -8.14 14.25 21.85
C SER A 159 -7.08 13.58 22.75
N ASP A 160 -5.87 13.37 22.22
CA ASP A 160 -4.80 12.67 22.93
C ASP A 160 -4.05 13.59 23.89
N GLN A 161 -4.48 13.57 25.16
CA GLN A 161 -3.85 14.34 26.24
C GLN A 161 -2.37 14.02 26.47
N LYS A 162 -1.95 12.78 26.16
CA LYS A 162 -0.55 12.39 26.34
C LYS A 162 0.30 12.98 25.22
N LEU A 163 -0.18 12.93 23.98
CA LEU A 163 0.47 13.59 22.85
C LEU A 163 0.54 15.10 23.06
N ALA A 164 -0.55 15.75 23.49
CA ALA A 164 -0.56 17.18 23.78
C ALA A 164 0.55 17.58 24.78
N LYS A 165 0.67 16.86 25.91
CA LYS A 165 1.73 17.08 26.90
C LYS A 165 3.14 16.88 26.33
N LEU A 166 3.31 15.92 25.42
CA LEU A 166 4.60 15.66 24.78
C LEU A 166 4.95 16.79 23.80
N ILE A 167 3.99 17.27 23.01
CA ILE A 167 4.11 18.40 22.09
C ILE A 167 4.47 19.68 22.86
N ASP A 168 3.76 19.97 23.94
CA ASP A 168 4.07 21.11 24.82
C ASP A 168 5.50 21.03 25.37
N SER A 169 5.91 19.85 25.86
CA SER A 169 7.28 19.64 26.36
C SER A 169 8.35 19.75 25.28
N PHE A 170 7.96 19.66 24.01
CA PHE A 170 8.85 19.79 22.86
C PHE A 170 8.86 21.22 22.30
N GLU A 171 8.07 22.14 22.88
CA GLU A 171 7.99 23.57 22.54
C GLU A 171 7.51 23.84 21.10
N VAL A 172 6.55 23.04 20.64
CA VAL A 172 5.91 23.17 19.33
C VAL A 172 4.43 23.54 19.48
N ASP A 173 3.89 24.24 18.49
CA ASP A 173 2.48 24.64 18.48
C ASP A 173 1.65 23.55 17.80
N LEU A 174 0.66 23.01 18.53
CA LEU A 174 -0.20 21.94 18.05
C LEU A 174 -0.97 22.33 16.76
N ASN A 175 -1.42 23.58 16.65
CA ASN A 175 -2.16 24.04 15.48
C ASN A 175 -1.23 24.17 14.26
N ILE A 176 0.04 24.56 14.46
CA ILE A 176 1.02 24.55 13.38
C ILE A 176 1.30 23.11 12.94
N VAL A 177 1.52 22.18 13.86
CA VAL A 177 1.69 20.75 13.53
C VAL A 177 0.51 20.22 12.69
N ILE A 178 -0.72 20.49 13.12
CA ILE A 178 -1.93 20.07 12.40
C ILE A 178 -2.03 20.77 11.02
N ALA A 179 -1.62 22.03 10.91
CA ALA A 179 -1.60 22.73 9.62
C ALA A 179 -0.61 22.10 8.63
N LEU A 180 0.56 21.65 9.11
CA LEU A 180 1.51 20.91 8.27
C LEU A 180 0.92 19.58 7.80
N ILE A 181 0.17 18.87 8.65
CA ILE A 181 -0.53 17.62 8.29
C ILE A 181 -1.60 17.88 7.21
N HIS A 182 -2.45 18.89 7.36
CA HIS A 182 -3.42 19.24 6.30
C HIS A 182 -2.74 19.59 4.97
N ARG A 183 -1.47 20.04 4.99
CA ARG A 183 -0.73 20.34 3.77
C ARG A 183 -0.18 19.09 3.07
N THR A 184 -0.13 17.92 3.74
CA THR A 184 0.28 16.65 3.12
C THR A 184 -0.81 15.98 2.28
N THR A 185 -2.05 16.51 2.28
CA THR A 185 -3.13 16.03 1.42
C THR A 185 -2.68 15.91 -0.04
N TYR A 186 -2.85 14.71 -0.60
CA TYR A 186 -2.50 14.43 -1.98
C TYR A 186 -3.62 13.69 -2.74
N PRO A 187 -3.93 14.05 -3.99
CA PRO A 187 -3.38 15.18 -4.75
C PRO A 187 -3.86 16.53 -4.20
N PHE A 188 -2.96 17.52 -4.09
CA PHE A 188 -3.28 18.85 -3.54
C PHE A 188 -3.93 19.75 -4.61
N VAL A 189 -5.11 19.36 -5.08
CA VAL A 189 -5.85 20.05 -6.16
C VAL A 189 -7.37 20.06 -5.89
N GLY A 190 -8.10 20.94 -6.59
CA GLY A 190 -9.57 21.01 -6.54
C GLY A 190 -10.14 21.21 -5.13
N GLU A 191 -11.28 20.58 -4.85
CA GLU A 191 -11.99 20.68 -3.57
C GLU A 191 -11.12 20.25 -2.36
N GLN A 192 -10.23 19.27 -2.54
CA GLN A 192 -9.32 18.82 -1.48
C GLN A 192 -8.33 19.92 -1.09
N LYS A 193 -7.76 20.63 -2.07
CA LYS A 193 -6.88 21.79 -1.84
C LYS A 193 -7.64 22.93 -1.17
N GLU A 194 -8.84 23.24 -1.63
CA GLU A 194 -9.65 24.33 -1.07
C GLU A 194 -10.01 24.06 0.40
N HIS A 195 -10.42 22.83 0.71
CA HIS A 195 -10.68 22.39 2.08
C HIS A 195 -9.43 22.50 2.96
N ALA A 196 -8.32 21.92 2.53
CA ALA A 196 -7.06 21.94 3.26
C ALA A 196 -6.55 23.37 3.51
N LEU A 197 -6.54 24.23 2.49
CA LEU A 197 -6.10 25.63 2.63
C LEU A 197 -6.99 26.43 3.59
N LYS A 198 -8.31 26.26 3.49
CA LYS A 198 -9.25 26.89 4.43
C LYS A 198 -8.89 26.47 5.86
N ARG A 199 -8.72 25.17 6.10
CA ARG A 199 -8.40 24.64 7.42
C ARG A 199 -7.03 25.11 7.93
N ILE A 200 -6.00 25.09 7.08
CA ILE A 200 -4.65 25.60 7.36
C ILE A 200 -4.70 27.07 7.82
N HIS A 201 -5.43 27.93 7.11
CA HIS A 201 -5.51 29.34 7.48
C HIS A 201 -6.29 29.61 8.76
N GLU A 202 -7.30 28.78 9.08
CA GLU A 202 -7.96 28.79 10.39
C GLU A 202 -6.96 28.41 11.49
N LEU A 203 -6.20 27.33 11.29
CA LEU A 203 -5.20 26.84 12.24
C LEU A 203 -4.09 27.86 12.49
N PHE A 204 -3.62 28.59 11.47
CA PHE A 204 -2.69 29.70 11.66
C PHE A 204 -3.27 30.79 12.57
N SER A 205 -4.57 31.09 12.41
CA SER A 205 -5.24 32.08 13.26
C SER A 205 -5.33 31.58 14.72
N LEU A 206 -5.60 30.28 14.92
CA LEU A 206 -5.60 29.65 16.24
C LEU A 206 -4.20 29.57 16.87
N ALA A 207 -3.15 29.51 16.06
CA ALA A 207 -1.74 29.63 16.50
C ALA A 207 -1.31 31.08 16.78
N GLY A 208 -2.23 32.05 16.68
CA GLY A 208 -1.95 33.47 16.92
C GLY A 208 -1.30 34.22 15.75
N ILE A 209 -1.24 33.63 14.56
CA ILE A 209 -0.72 34.29 13.36
C ILE A 209 -1.83 35.11 12.71
N HIS A 210 -1.67 36.45 12.70
CA HIS A 210 -2.68 37.35 12.14
C HIS A 210 -2.94 37.08 10.65
N LYS A 211 -4.14 37.40 10.14
CA LYS A 211 -4.48 37.20 8.72
C LYS A 211 -3.60 38.03 7.78
N ASP A 212 -3.18 39.19 8.24
CA ASP A 212 -2.32 40.11 7.48
C ASP A 212 -0.82 39.77 7.58
N ASP A 213 -0.42 38.85 8.46
CA ASP A 213 0.95 38.32 8.50
C ASP A 213 1.13 37.27 7.39
N THR A 214 1.16 37.78 6.16
CA THR A 214 1.29 36.97 4.95
C THR A 214 2.63 36.24 4.90
N PHE A 215 3.69 36.82 5.48
CA PHE A 215 5.02 36.22 5.53
C PHE A 215 5.03 34.94 6.38
N SER A 216 4.54 35.00 7.62
CA SER A 216 4.52 33.81 8.48
C SER A 216 3.60 32.72 7.95
N ARG A 217 2.46 33.09 7.35
CA ARG A 217 1.52 32.13 6.74
C ARG A 217 2.14 31.41 5.54
N GLN A 218 2.76 32.17 4.62
CA GLN A 218 3.49 31.59 3.48
C GLN A 218 4.66 30.71 3.91
N HIS A 219 5.38 31.10 4.97
CA HIS A 219 6.46 30.30 5.54
C HIS A 219 5.97 28.93 5.99
N TYR A 220 4.90 28.85 6.79
CA TYR A 220 4.38 27.57 7.27
C TYR A 220 3.68 26.75 6.17
N GLU A 221 3.06 27.38 5.18
CA GLU A 221 2.58 26.67 3.99
C GLU A 221 3.72 26.04 3.19
N SER A 222 4.82 26.77 3.02
CA SER A 222 6.04 26.26 2.37
C SER A 222 6.68 25.13 3.18
N LEU A 223 6.65 25.23 4.52
CA LEU A 223 7.10 24.17 5.41
C LEU A 223 6.22 22.91 5.29
N GLY A 224 4.91 23.07 5.16
CA GLY A 224 3.98 21.96 4.93
C GLY A 224 4.18 21.33 3.55
N GLN A 225 4.45 22.14 2.52
CA GLN A 225 4.79 21.63 1.20
C GLN A 225 6.09 20.82 1.23
N PHE A 226 7.11 21.30 1.97
CA PHE A 226 8.35 20.56 2.18
C PHE A 226 8.09 19.18 2.81
N LEU A 227 7.22 19.12 3.82
CA LEU A 227 6.81 17.85 4.43
C LEU A 227 6.09 16.93 3.43
N SER A 228 5.15 17.47 2.65
CA SER A 228 4.42 16.71 1.62
C SER A 228 5.38 16.10 0.58
N ILE A 229 6.43 16.83 0.17
CA ILE A 229 7.47 16.27 -0.69
C ILE A 229 8.26 15.17 0.02
N CYS A 230 8.65 15.37 1.27
CA CYS A 230 9.40 14.35 2.04
C CYS A 230 8.60 13.06 2.17
N ASP A 231 7.31 13.14 2.51
CA ASP A 231 6.38 12.01 2.55
C ASP A 231 6.41 11.22 1.22
N ARG A 232 6.14 11.95 0.14
CA ARG A 232 6.03 11.42 -1.20
C ARG A 232 7.28 10.71 -1.72
N ILE A 233 8.47 11.15 -1.33
CA ILE A 233 9.73 10.59 -1.85
C ILE A 233 10.44 9.64 -0.88
N ALA A 234 10.09 9.61 0.42
CA ALA A 234 10.91 8.96 1.45
C ALA A 234 11.25 7.51 1.12
N GLY A 235 10.24 6.68 0.84
CA GLY A 235 10.46 5.27 0.51
C GLY A 235 11.25 5.07 -0.80
N TYR A 236 11.13 5.99 -1.76
CA TYR A 236 11.87 5.96 -3.02
C TYR A 236 13.32 6.44 -2.88
N CYS A 237 13.67 7.15 -1.80
CA CYS A 237 15.05 7.53 -1.48
C CYS A 237 15.77 6.45 -0.67
N LEU A 238 15.05 5.76 0.21
CA LEU A 238 15.65 4.81 1.16
C LEU A 238 15.86 3.41 0.58
N GLY A 239 14.97 2.96 -0.32
CA GLY A 239 15.02 1.61 -0.88
C GLY A 239 15.50 1.53 -2.32
N ASP A 240 15.85 0.31 -2.72
CA ASP A 240 16.16 -0.03 -4.12
C ASP A 240 14.88 -0.12 -4.98
N PHE A 241 15.06 -0.42 -6.28
CA PHE A 241 13.94 -0.50 -7.20
C PHE A 241 12.94 -1.62 -6.88
N LYS A 242 13.40 -2.68 -6.19
CA LYS A 242 12.50 -3.73 -5.72
C LYS A 242 11.58 -3.20 -4.63
N TYR A 243 12.12 -2.44 -3.67
CA TYR A 243 11.33 -1.77 -2.63
C TYR A 243 10.37 -0.73 -3.23
N ALA A 244 10.87 0.11 -4.15
CA ALA A 244 10.08 1.12 -4.84
C ALA A 244 8.84 0.52 -5.56
N LYS A 245 9.00 -0.61 -6.27
CA LYS A 245 7.88 -1.31 -6.91
C LYS A 245 6.86 -1.83 -5.91
N GLU A 246 7.29 -2.35 -4.77
CA GLU A 246 6.38 -2.79 -3.71
C GLU A 246 5.60 -1.61 -3.13
N LEU A 247 6.26 -0.48 -2.92
CA LEU A 247 5.65 0.76 -2.46
C LEU A 247 4.55 1.24 -3.42
N ALA A 248 4.87 1.31 -4.71
CA ALA A 248 3.93 1.70 -5.76
C ALA A 248 2.73 0.73 -5.84
N ARG A 249 2.94 -0.58 -5.65
CA ARG A 249 1.87 -1.58 -5.61
C ARG A 249 0.96 -1.43 -4.40
N ARG A 250 1.50 -1.14 -3.21
CA ARG A 250 0.69 -0.89 -2.01
C ARG A 250 -0.15 0.36 -2.17
N ASN A 251 0.44 1.44 -2.67
CA ASN A 251 -0.29 2.67 -2.99
C ASN A 251 -1.40 2.41 -4.01
N ALA A 252 -1.08 1.72 -5.12
CA ALA A 252 -2.07 1.36 -6.13
C ALA A 252 -3.25 0.56 -5.57
N ARG A 253 -3.00 -0.38 -4.64
CA ARG A 253 -4.08 -1.13 -3.96
C ARG A 253 -4.98 -0.21 -3.14
N GLY A 254 -4.38 0.74 -2.41
CA GLY A 254 -5.10 1.69 -1.57
C GLY A 254 -6.08 2.59 -2.31
N ILE A 255 -5.72 2.95 -3.53
CA ILE A 255 -6.51 3.85 -4.39
C ILE A 255 -7.25 3.12 -5.52
N GLY A 256 -7.32 1.79 -5.47
CA GLY A 256 -8.06 0.97 -6.44
C GLY A 256 -7.44 0.89 -7.84
N TRP A 257 -6.19 1.31 -8.02
CA TRP A 257 -5.55 1.23 -9.33
C TRP A 257 -5.31 -0.21 -9.78
N HIS A 258 -5.59 -0.44 -11.06
CA HIS A 258 -5.25 -1.69 -11.72
C HIS A 258 -3.72 -1.83 -11.83
N SER A 259 -3.22 -3.05 -11.64
CA SER A 259 -1.78 -3.35 -11.67
C SER A 259 -1.09 -2.98 -12.99
N GLN A 260 -1.85 -2.93 -14.10
CA GLN A 260 -1.38 -2.59 -15.44
C GLN A 260 -1.00 -1.11 -15.62
N VAL A 261 -1.46 -0.21 -14.75
CA VAL A 261 -1.19 1.22 -14.88
C VAL A 261 -0.12 1.70 -13.89
N ILE A 262 0.42 0.81 -13.05
CA ILE A 262 1.35 1.20 -11.97
C ILE A 262 2.58 1.91 -12.55
N ASN A 263 3.25 1.34 -13.56
CA ASN A 263 4.46 1.94 -14.12
C ASN A 263 4.16 3.29 -14.81
N GLU A 264 3.12 3.34 -15.65
CA GLU A 264 2.66 4.58 -16.28
C GLU A 264 2.36 5.67 -15.25
N LYS A 265 1.60 5.33 -14.20
CA LYS A 265 1.19 6.27 -13.16
C LYS A 265 2.37 6.69 -12.27
N SER A 266 3.31 5.79 -11.99
CA SER A 266 4.57 6.13 -11.33
C SER A 266 5.37 7.14 -12.15
N VAL A 267 5.52 6.94 -13.45
CA VAL A 267 6.21 7.90 -14.34
C VAL A 267 5.51 9.25 -14.34
N LYS A 268 4.17 9.27 -14.42
CA LYS A 268 3.38 10.51 -14.30
C LYS A 268 3.59 11.19 -12.94
N TYR A 269 3.60 10.41 -11.87
CA TYR A 269 3.82 10.89 -10.51
C TYR A 269 5.19 11.57 -10.33
N PHE A 270 6.27 10.95 -10.80
CA PHE A 270 7.61 11.53 -10.72
C PHE A 270 7.81 12.70 -11.67
N THR A 271 7.12 12.71 -12.82
CA THR A 271 7.09 13.86 -13.72
C THR A 271 6.43 15.05 -13.05
N ALA A 272 5.31 14.85 -12.35
CA ALA A 272 4.59 15.91 -11.64
C ALA A 272 5.45 16.59 -10.55
N LEU A 273 6.34 15.85 -9.87
CA LEU A 273 7.30 16.44 -8.92
C LEU A 273 8.28 17.45 -9.56
N LYS A 274 8.46 17.39 -10.89
CA LYS A 274 9.32 18.29 -11.67
C LYS A 274 8.55 19.45 -12.30
N GLU A 275 7.24 19.53 -12.12
CA GLU A 275 6.39 20.59 -12.66
C GLU A 275 6.38 21.84 -11.74
N LYS A 276 6.01 22.99 -12.32
CA LYS A 276 6.35 24.34 -11.79
C LYS A 276 6.02 24.57 -10.31
N ASP A 277 4.91 24.04 -9.79
CA ASP A 277 4.45 24.37 -8.43
C ASP A 277 5.22 23.62 -7.32
N GLU A 278 5.84 22.48 -7.63
CA GLU A 278 6.54 21.62 -6.66
C GLU A 278 8.02 21.43 -6.97
N LYS A 279 8.46 21.83 -8.15
CA LYS A 279 9.83 21.62 -8.65
C LYS A 279 10.89 22.14 -7.69
N ASP A 280 10.79 23.40 -7.29
CA ASP A 280 11.84 24.05 -6.48
C ASP A 280 11.98 23.38 -5.11
N THR A 281 10.86 23.06 -4.47
CA THR A 281 10.83 22.33 -3.18
C THR A 281 11.33 20.90 -3.34
N SER A 282 10.93 20.20 -4.41
CA SER A 282 11.38 18.84 -4.71
C SER A 282 12.89 18.77 -4.94
N GLU A 283 13.42 19.66 -5.78
CA GLU A 283 14.85 19.77 -6.01
C GLU A 283 15.60 20.11 -4.72
N ARG A 284 15.09 21.05 -3.93
CA ARG A 284 15.69 21.42 -2.64
C ARG A 284 15.75 20.25 -1.66
N VAL A 285 14.66 19.49 -1.51
CA VAL A 285 14.63 18.30 -0.64
C VAL A 285 15.64 17.29 -1.16
N ILE A 286 15.53 16.87 -2.43
CA ILE A 286 16.37 15.83 -3.00
C ILE A 286 17.85 16.21 -2.90
N GLN A 287 18.23 17.44 -3.27
CA GLN A 287 19.64 17.86 -3.29
C GLN A 287 20.30 17.89 -1.91
N SER A 288 19.51 18.11 -0.85
CA SER A 288 19.99 18.07 0.54
C SER A 288 20.27 16.66 1.05
N LEU A 289 19.74 15.61 0.40
CA LEU A 289 19.97 14.24 0.84
C LEU A 289 21.40 13.77 0.54
N PRO A 290 21.91 12.79 1.31
CA PRO A 290 23.16 12.08 1.01
C PRO A 290 23.20 11.54 -0.42
N VAL A 291 24.41 11.39 -0.97
CA VAL A 291 24.63 10.95 -2.37
C VAL A 291 23.96 9.62 -2.66
N GLU A 292 24.00 8.67 -1.71
CA GLU A 292 23.37 7.36 -1.85
C GLU A 292 21.85 7.46 -2.01
N TYR A 293 21.15 8.21 -1.16
CA TYR A 293 19.70 8.36 -1.23
C TYR A 293 19.23 9.14 -2.46
N LYS A 294 20.03 10.11 -2.91
CA LYS A 294 19.80 10.78 -4.20
C LYS A 294 19.92 9.79 -5.35
N LYS A 295 20.97 8.97 -5.36
CA LYS A 295 21.18 7.94 -6.37
C LYS A 295 20.01 6.96 -6.39
N ASN A 296 19.60 6.43 -5.24
CA ASN A 296 18.46 5.54 -5.13
C ASN A 296 17.19 6.16 -5.72
N PHE A 297 16.89 7.42 -5.38
CA PHE A 297 15.73 8.11 -5.94
C PHE A 297 15.78 8.17 -7.47
N PHE A 298 16.88 8.62 -8.06
CA PHE A 298 17.00 8.73 -9.52
C PHE A 298 17.01 7.36 -10.21
N ASP A 299 17.69 6.36 -9.64
CA ASP A 299 17.67 4.99 -10.14
C ASP A 299 16.26 4.40 -10.11
N ASN A 300 15.48 4.70 -9.08
CA ASN A 300 14.09 4.25 -8.96
C ASN A 300 13.18 4.93 -9.98
N VAL A 301 13.30 6.25 -10.17
CA VAL A 301 12.59 7.00 -11.20
C VAL A 301 12.90 6.44 -12.59
N GLU A 302 14.17 6.18 -12.85
CA GLU A 302 14.64 5.60 -14.11
C GLU A 302 14.13 4.17 -14.30
N GLY A 303 14.19 3.33 -13.28
CA GLY A 303 13.64 1.97 -13.33
C GLY A 303 12.15 1.94 -13.66
N PHE A 304 11.35 2.89 -13.17
CA PHE A 304 9.94 3.01 -13.56
C PHE A 304 9.76 3.44 -15.02
N ARG A 305 10.63 4.31 -15.53
CA ARG A 305 10.65 4.73 -16.94
C ARG A 305 10.97 3.54 -17.85
N GLU A 306 12.06 2.84 -17.58
CA GLU A 306 12.47 1.63 -18.33
C GLU A 306 11.39 0.55 -18.28
N ALA A 307 10.80 0.32 -17.09
CA ALA A 307 9.70 -0.63 -16.95
C ALA A 307 8.51 -0.24 -17.83
N TRP A 308 8.09 1.03 -17.82
CA TRP A 308 6.98 1.51 -18.64
C TRP A 308 7.28 1.44 -20.14
N GLU A 309 8.49 1.79 -20.56
CA GLU A 309 8.94 1.69 -21.96
C GLU A 309 8.88 0.24 -22.46
N ASN A 310 9.35 -0.72 -21.65
CA ASN A 310 9.23 -2.14 -21.96
C ASN A 310 7.75 -2.58 -22.06
N GLU A 311 6.87 -2.10 -21.18
CA GLU A 311 5.43 -2.38 -21.32
C GLU A 311 4.84 -1.85 -22.64
N LEU A 312 5.27 -0.67 -23.08
CA LEU A 312 4.82 -0.08 -24.33
C LEU A 312 5.32 -0.85 -25.55
N GLU A 313 6.57 -1.34 -25.51
CA GLU A 313 7.15 -2.20 -26.54
C GLU A 313 6.38 -3.52 -26.64
N ILE A 314 6.18 -4.23 -25.53
CA ILE A 314 5.39 -5.47 -25.49
C ILE A 314 3.97 -5.26 -26.01
N LYS A 315 3.29 -4.19 -25.57
CA LYS A 315 1.95 -3.83 -26.06
C LYS A 315 1.95 -3.55 -27.57
N SER A 316 3.02 -2.95 -28.10
CA SER A 316 3.18 -2.69 -29.52
C SER A 316 3.34 -3.97 -30.33
N SER A 317 4.21 -4.88 -29.90
CA SER A 317 4.44 -6.17 -30.56
C SER A 317 3.21 -7.07 -30.53
N LEU A 318 2.44 -7.08 -29.42
CA LEU A 318 1.15 -7.78 -29.36
C LEU A 318 0.14 -7.21 -30.38
N ARG A 319 0.02 -5.87 -30.50
CA ARG A 319 -0.90 -5.25 -31.48
C ARG A 319 -0.51 -5.51 -32.94
N LYS A 320 0.77 -5.73 -33.20
CA LYS A 320 1.31 -6.05 -34.52
C LYS A 320 1.30 -7.55 -34.82
N ASN A 321 0.84 -8.39 -33.90
CA ASN A 321 0.91 -9.85 -33.97
C ASN A 321 2.36 -10.37 -34.16
N GLU A 322 3.34 -9.66 -33.62
CA GLU A 322 4.75 -10.11 -33.56
C GLU A 322 4.97 -11.08 -32.38
N ILE A 323 4.11 -10.96 -31.36
CA ILE A 323 4.06 -11.80 -30.17
C ILE A 323 2.62 -12.29 -30.05
N ASP A 324 2.44 -13.59 -29.83
CA ASP A 324 1.16 -14.19 -29.46
C ASP A 324 1.23 -14.76 -28.04
N LEU A 325 0.12 -14.72 -27.31
CA LEU A 325 0.01 -15.33 -25.99
C LEU A 325 -0.66 -16.69 -26.08
N VAL A 326 -0.09 -17.68 -25.41
CA VAL A 326 -0.60 -19.06 -25.35
C VAL A 326 -0.69 -19.52 -23.90
N THR A 327 -1.80 -20.10 -23.48
CA THR A 327 -1.94 -20.74 -22.18
C THR A 327 -1.67 -22.23 -22.26
N VAL A 328 -0.96 -22.78 -21.28
CA VAL A 328 -0.64 -24.21 -21.21
C VAL A 328 -0.98 -24.74 -19.82
N VAL A 329 -1.81 -25.78 -19.75
CA VAL A 329 -2.04 -26.54 -18.51
C VAL A 329 -0.84 -27.45 -18.29
N GLU A 330 -0.05 -27.17 -17.27
CA GLU A 330 1.16 -27.92 -16.96
C GLU A 330 0.85 -29.16 -16.13
N ASN A 331 1.57 -30.24 -16.41
CA ASN A 331 1.55 -31.47 -15.60
C ASN A 331 2.97 -31.75 -15.10
N ILE A 332 3.31 -31.17 -13.95
CA ILE A 332 4.62 -31.35 -13.33
C ILE A 332 4.58 -32.61 -12.47
N THR A 333 5.29 -33.65 -12.90
CA THR A 333 5.53 -34.85 -12.09
C THR A 333 6.83 -34.73 -11.30
N ASN A 334 6.94 -35.48 -10.21
CA ASN A 334 8.15 -35.51 -9.36
C ASN A 334 9.32 -36.30 -10.00
N ASP A 335 9.18 -36.66 -11.27
CA ASP A 335 10.26 -37.27 -12.05
C ASP A 335 11.25 -36.18 -12.44
N LYS A 336 12.53 -36.41 -12.15
CA LYS A 336 13.62 -35.49 -12.53
C LYS A 336 13.80 -35.49 -14.05
N ASN A 337 13.00 -34.69 -14.73
CA ASN A 337 13.17 -34.36 -16.14
C ASN A 337 13.55 -32.88 -16.25
N VAL A 338 14.54 -32.59 -17.09
CA VAL A 338 15.09 -31.23 -17.32
C VAL A 338 14.00 -30.21 -17.60
N ARG A 339 12.95 -30.60 -18.34
CA ARG A 339 11.81 -29.72 -18.65
C ARG A 339 11.03 -29.27 -17.39
N ASN A 340 10.86 -30.14 -16.39
CA ASN A 340 10.14 -29.80 -15.16
C ASN A 340 10.96 -28.83 -14.30
N ASP A 341 12.28 -29.04 -14.26
CA ASP A 341 13.21 -28.16 -13.54
C ASP A 341 13.23 -26.74 -14.17
N ASP A 342 13.26 -26.64 -15.50
CA ASP A 342 13.23 -25.34 -16.20
C ASP A 342 11.93 -24.54 -15.96
N ILE A 343 10.78 -25.24 -15.96
CA ILE A 343 9.47 -24.64 -15.65
C ILE A 343 9.45 -24.15 -14.20
N LEU A 344 9.90 -24.99 -13.26
CA LEU A 344 9.95 -24.66 -11.85
C LEU A 344 10.83 -23.42 -11.60
N ASP A 345 12.03 -23.40 -12.17
CA ASP A 345 12.96 -22.28 -12.03
C ASP A 345 12.38 -20.99 -12.60
N THR A 346 11.67 -21.06 -13.72
CA THR A 346 11.03 -19.90 -14.34
C THR A 346 9.86 -19.39 -13.50
N ILE A 347 9.01 -20.28 -12.98
CA ILE A 347 7.93 -19.93 -12.05
C ILE A 347 8.51 -19.29 -10.78
N MET A 348 9.60 -19.84 -10.25
CA MET A 348 10.28 -19.28 -9.08
C MET A 348 10.80 -17.87 -9.35
N LYS A 349 11.42 -17.63 -10.51
CA LYS A 349 11.89 -16.29 -10.91
C LYS A 349 10.73 -15.29 -11.03
N ILE A 350 9.64 -15.66 -11.70
CA ILE A 350 8.45 -14.79 -11.81
C ILE A 350 7.85 -14.53 -10.43
N ARG A 351 7.72 -15.55 -9.57
CA ARG A 351 7.22 -15.39 -8.19
C ARG A 351 8.05 -14.39 -7.39
N GLN A 352 9.36 -14.35 -7.57
CA GLN A 352 10.26 -13.42 -6.86
C GLN A 352 10.01 -11.95 -7.20
N GLU A 353 9.40 -11.65 -8.34
CA GLU A 353 8.99 -10.29 -8.68
C GLU A 353 7.80 -9.81 -7.84
N TYR A 354 7.03 -10.75 -7.28
CA TYR A 354 5.78 -10.49 -6.54
C TYR A 354 5.92 -10.76 -5.03
N CYS A 355 6.85 -11.62 -4.63
CA CYS A 355 7.09 -11.98 -3.24
C CYS A 355 8.32 -11.27 -2.66
N SER A 356 8.26 -10.91 -1.38
CA SER A 356 9.43 -10.46 -0.62
C SER A 356 10.53 -11.54 -0.62
N SER A 357 11.79 -11.10 -0.61
CA SER A 357 12.98 -11.99 -0.64
C SER A 357 13.05 -12.98 0.52
N THR A 358 12.33 -12.72 1.62
CA THR A 358 12.25 -13.62 2.79
C THR A 358 11.49 -14.92 2.52
N ASN A 359 10.66 -14.99 1.47
CA ASN A 359 9.85 -16.17 1.11
C ASN A 359 10.47 -17.03 -0.01
N PHE A 360 11.73 -16.77 -0.36
CA PHE A 360 12.44 -17.37 -1.50
C PHE A 360 12.69 -18.89 -1.33
N LYS A 361 12.76 -19.37 -0.08
CA LYS A 361 13.00 -20.79 0.24
C LYS A 361 11.72 -21.52 0.64
N ASP A 362 10.57 -21.14 0.07
CA ASP A 362 9.32 -21.81 0.38
C ASP A 362 9.27 -23.19 -0.28
N LYS A 363 9.87 -24.16 0.42
CA LYS A 363 9.81 -25.58 0.07
C LYS A 363 8.35 -26.06 -0.04
N GLU A 364 7.41 -25.43 0.66
CA GLU A 364 6.00 -25.81 0.61
C GLU A 364 5.36 -25.36 -0.71
N PHE A 365 5.66 -24.15 -1.18
CA PHE A 365 5.25 -23.70 -2.51
C PHE A 365 5.78 -24.63 -3.60
N GLN A 366 7.07 -24.97 -3.54
CA GLN A 366 7.69 -25.88 -4.51
C GLN A 366 7.05 -27.26 -4.47
N LYS A 367 6.85 -27.82 -3.27
CA LYS A 367 6.14 -29.11 -3.09
C LYS A 367 4.73 -29.07 -3.67
N SER A 368 4.00 -27.97 -3.52
CA SER A 368 2.64 -27.88 -4.02
C SER A 368 2.55 -27.84 -5.55
N LEU A 369 3.62 -27.48 -6.26
CA LEU A 369 3.66 -27.55 -7.72
C LEU A 369 3.71 -29.00 -8.24
N TYR A 370 4.21 -29.94 -7.44
CA TYR A 370 4.24 -31.38 -7.74
C TYR A 370 2.97 -32.12 -7.30
N ASP A 371 2.03 -31.44 -6.66
CA ASP A 371 0.79 -32.04 -6.18
C ASP A 371 -0.16 -32.26 -7.35
N THR A 372 -0.64 -33.49 -7.53
CA THR A 372 -1.51 -33.88 -8.66
C THR A 372 -2.87 -33.17 -8.63
N SER A 373 -3.30 -32.67 -7.47
CA SER A 373 -4.53 -31.87 -7.37
C SER A 373 -4.34 -30.40 -7.74
N THR A 374 -3.09 -29.94 -7.89
CA THR A 374 -2.79 -28.58 -8.30
C THR A 374 -3.15 -28.40 -9.77
N ILE A 375 -3.88 -27.32 -10.06
CA ILE A 375 -4.04 -26.77 -11.40
C ILE A 375 -2.93 -25.75 -11.56
N LEU A 376 -2.02 -25.98 -12.50
CA LEU A 376 -0.97 -25.04 -12.86
C LEU A 376 -1.12 -24.68 -14.33
N ILE A 377 -1.21 -23.39 -14.62
CA ILE A 377 -1.33 -22.89 -15.98
C ILE A 377 -0.26 -21.85 -16.19
N THR A 378 0.52 -22.01 -17.26
CA THR A 378 1.51 -21.03 -17.69
C THR A 378 0.98 -20.19 -18.84
N LEU A 379 1.43 -18.94 -18.91
CA LEU A 379 1.26 -18.03 -20.02
C LEU A 379 2.60 -17.95 -20.76
N ARG A 380 2.59 -18.26 -22.04
CA ARG A 380 3.78 -18.37 -22.89
C ARG A 380 3.69 -17.48 -24.12
N ILE A 381 4.85 -17.12 -24.67
CA ILE A 381 4.96 -16.37 -25.93
C ILE A 381 5.08 -17.32 -27.13
N ASN A 382 4.31 -17.06 -28.18
CA ASN A 382 4.35 -17.63 -29.54
C ASN A 382 4.04 -19.13 -29.67
N SER A 383 4.29 -19.94 -28.64
CA SER A 383 4.02 -21.39 -28.67
C SER A 383 3.85 -21.97 -27.28
N ASP A 384 3.32 -23.19 -27.22
CA ASP A 384 3.18 -24.00 -25.99
C ASP A 384 4.53 -24.43 -25.37
N VAL A 385 5.61 -24.37 -26.14
CA VAL A 385 7.00 -24.57 -25.69
C VAL A 385 7.78 -23.26 -25.56
N GLY A 386 7.12 -22.11 -25.76
CA GLY A 386 7.73 -20.79 -25.72
C GLY A 386 8.08 -20.32 -24.31
N GLU A 387 8.66 -19.12 -24.24
CA GLU A 387 9.07 -18.49 -22.97
C GLU A 387 7.85 -18.28 -22.06
N ILE A 388 7.96 -18.72 -20.80
CA ILE A 388 6.95 -18.46 -19.78
C ILE A 388 7.07 -17.01 -19.30
N VAL A 389 5.98 -16.27 -19.47
CA VAL A 389 5.84 -14.89 -19.03
C VAL A 389 4.81 -14.71 -17.92
N GLY A 390 4.09 -15.75 -17.55
CA GLY A 390 3.20 -15.70 -16.39
C GLY A 390 2.71 -17.07 -15.99
N TYR A 391 2.07 -17.16 -14.83
CA TYR A 391 1.40 -18.36 -14.39
C TYR A 391 0.24 -18.04 -13.43
N VAL A 392 -0.67 -18.98 -13.33
CA VAL A 392 -1.64 -19.09 -12.24
C VAL A 392 -1.60 -20.49 -11.70
N LYS A 393 -1.74 -20.63 -10.38
CA LYS A 393 -1.88 -21.93 -9.75
C LYS A 393 -3.04 -21.94 -8.76
N GLY A 394 -3.45 -23.12 -8.37
CA GLY A 394 -4.47 -23.31 -7.35
C GLY A 394 -4.78 -24.78 -7.16
N GLY A 395 -5.65 -25.08 -6.21
CA GLY A 395 -5.98 -26.46 -5.86
C GLY A 395 -7.22 -26.53 -4.97
N PRO A 396 -7.55 -27.72 -4.43
CA PRO A 396 -8.69 -27.88 -3.53
C PRO A 396 -8.63 -26.86 -2.39
N LEU A 397 -9.74 -26.17 -2.12
CA LEU A 397 -9.85 -25.13 -1.10
C LEU A 397 -9.32 -25.61 0.28
N GLU A 398 -9.47 -26.89 0.58
CA GLU A 398 -9.02 -27.54 1.80
C GLU A 398 -7.50 -27.48 2.01
N LYS A 399 -6.72 -27.37 0.93
CA LYS A 399 -5.26 -27.24 0.99
C LYS A 399 -4.79 -25.81 1.27
N HIS A 400 -5.70 -24.84 1.20
CA HIS A 400 -5.45 -23.42 1.39
C HIS A 400 -5.96 -22.90 2.74
N GLN A 401 -6.28 -23.79 3.69
CA GLN A 401 -6.65 -23.36 5.04
C GLN A 401 -5.56 -22.48 5.66
N PRO A 402 -5.94 -21.51 6.52
CA PRO A 402 -4.95 -20.67 7.20
C PRO A 402 -3.98 -21.57 7.95
N ARG A 403 -2.71 -21.61 7.51
CA ARG A 403 -1.70 -22.46 8.14
C ARG A 403 -1.58 -22.04 9.61
N ARG A 404 -1.82 -22.97 10.55
CA ARG A 404 -1.53 -22.76 11.97
C ARG A 404 -0.01 -22.60 12.10
N GLY A 405 0.47 -21.36 12.19
CA GLY A 405 1.87 -21.07 12.51
C GLY A 405 2.63 -20.12 11.57
N THR A 406 1.99 -19.45 10.61
CA THR A 406 2.71 -18.50 9.73
C THR A 406 2.21 -17.06 9.80
N TYR A 407 1.70 -16.66 10.97
CA TYR A 407 2.14 -15.36 11.49
C TYR A 407 3.57 -15.61 11.94
N ASP A 408 4.55 -14.98 11.30
CA ASP A 408 5.88 -14.99 11.88
C ASP A 408 5.82 -14.13 13.15
N GLU A 409 5.51 -14.78 14.27
CA GLU A 409 5.49 -14.20 15.61
C GLU A 409 6.82 -13.50 15.94
N ASN A 410 7.90 -13.87 15.23
CA ASN A 410 9.23 -13.31 15.37
C ASN A 410 9.57 -12.25 14.31
N LEU A 411 8.71 -11.88 13.35
CA LEU A 411 9.09 -10.86 12.34
C LEU A 411 8.02 -9.80 12.04
N GLY A 412 6.76 -9.97 12.46
CA GLY A 412 5.74 -8.92 12.32
C GLY A 412 5.50 -8.47 10.87
N LYS A 413 5.81 -9.31 9.88
CA LYS A 413 5.62 -9.03 8.46
C LYS A 413 4.36 -9.72 7.95
N MET A 414 3.51 -8.99 7.22
CA MET A 414 2.59 -9.60 6.28
C MET A 414 3.40 -10.18 5.12
N ASN A 415 3.83 -11.43 5.28
CA ASN A 415 4.45 -12.17 4.20
C ASN A 415 3.42 -12.41 3.08
N ALA A 416 3.91 -12.69 1.87
CA ALA A 416 3.18 -13.03 0.64
C ALA A 416 2.16 -14.21 0.76
N ILE A 417 1.97 -14.73 1.98
CA ILE A 417 1.10 -15.84 2.38
C ILE A 417 -0.39 -15.57 2.06
N HIS A 418 -0.79 -14.30 1.95
CA HIS A 418 -2.15 -13.94 1.53
C HIS A 418 -2.49 -14.31 0.08
N MET A 419 -1.48 -14.59 -0.74
CA MET A 419 -1.66 -14.92 -2.15
C MET A 419 -1.92 -16.42 -2.37
N GLU A 420 -1.63 -17.25 -1.37
CA GLU A 420 -1.51 -18.71 -1.48
C GLU A 420 -2.35 -19.45 -0.42
N SER A 421 -3.03 -18.73 0.49
CA SER A 421 -3.86 -19.29 1.55
C SER A 421 -5.00 -18.36 1.98
N LEU A 422 -6.01 -18.93 2.62
CA LEU A 422 -7.12 -18.21 3.21
C LEU A 422 -6.64 -17.33 4.37
N ARG A 423 -7.17 -16.11 4.42
CA ARG A 423 -7.04 -15.19 5.56
C ARG A 423 -7.70 -15.82 6.78
N ARG A 424 -7.09 -15.61 7.95
CA ARG A 424 -7.73 -15.97 9.21
C ARG A 424 -9.05 -15.21 9.33
N GLY A 425 -10.14 -15.95 9.56
CA GLY A 425 -11.49 -15.39 9.63
C GLY A 425 -12.21 -15.30 8.28
N THR A 426 -11.63 -15.79 7.18
CA THR A 426 -12.44 -16.12 6.00
C THR A 426 -13.29 -17.35 6.31
N TYR A 427 -14.61 -17.22 6.20
CA TYR A 427 -15.54 -18.32 6.36
C TYR A 427 -16.19 -18.61 5.00
N ASP A 428 -15.88 -19.76 4.43
CA ASP A 428 -16.55 -20.26 3.23
C ASP A 428 -17.33 -21.53 3.60
N GLU A 429 -18.64 -21.52 3.36
CA GLU A 429 -19.52 -22.65 3.64
C GLU A 429 -19.20 -23.90 2.80
N ASN A 430 -18.40 -23.77 1.74
CA ASN A 430 -17.96 -24.91 0.93
C ASN A 430 -16.62 -25.50 1.40
N LEU A 431 -15.98 -24.93 2.42
CA LEU A 431 -14.77 -25.50 2.99
C LEU A 431 -15.03 -26.89 3.58
N GLY A 432 -14.27 -27.90 3.12
CA GLY A 432 -14.39 -29.29 3.58
C GLY A 432 -15.37 -30.13 2.77
N LYS A 433 -16.05 -29.54 1.76
CA LYS A 433 -16.93 -30.27 0.84
C LYS A 433 -16.20 -30.80 -0.40
N MET A 434 -14.92 -30.45 -0.59
CA MET A 434 -14.08 -30.89 -1.72
C MET A 434 -14.68 -30.53 -3.09
N ASN A 435 -15.57 -29.54 -3.15
CA ASN A 435 -16.28 -29.09 -4.36
C ASN A 435 -15.79 -27.71 -4.86
N THR A 436 -14.84 -27.10 -4.15
CA THR A 436 -14.34 -25.76 -4.43
C THR A 436 -12.85 -25.77 -4.70
N VAL A 437 -12.43 -25.12 -5.79
CA VAL A 437 -11.02 -24.82 -6.05
C VAL A 437 -10.71 -23.40 -5.53
N PHE A 438 -9.53 -23.22 -4.95
CA PHE A 438 -8.98 -21.91 -4.65
C PHE A 438 -7.95 -21.54 -5.72
N MET A 439 -8.21 -20.46 -6.44
CA MET A 439 -7.29 -19.85 -7.39
C MET A 439 -6.39 -18.89 -6.64
N GLU A 440 -5.09 -19.17 -6.61
CA GLU A 440 -4.09 -18.26 -6.07
C GLU A 440 -3.93 -17.03 -6.97
N TRP A 441 -3.14 -16.06 -6.52
CA TRP A 441 -2.88 -14.87 -7.32
C TRP A 441 -2.11 -15.21 -8.60
N MET A 442 -2.50 -14.57 -9.70
CA MET A 442 -1.78 -14.64 -10.96
C MET A 442 -0.49 -13.83 -10.86
N ALA A 443 0.61 -14.42 -11.31
CA ALA A 443 1.91 -13.75 -11.40
C ALA A 443 2.34 -13.67 -12.86
N ILE A 444 2.52 -12.46 -13.37
CA ILE A 444 2.80 -12.22 -14.79
C ILE A 444 3.95 -11.23 -14.91
N LYS A 445 4.98 -11.51 -15.69
CA LYS A 445 6.05 -10.56 -15.96
C LYS A 445 5.48 -9.20 -16.39
N THR A 446 6.15 -8.15 -15.93
CA THR A 446 5.79 -6.76 -16.25
C THR A 446 5.63 -6.58 -17.76
N GLY A 447 4.60 -5.85 -18.20
CA GLY A 447 4.26 -5.68 -19.62
C GLY A 447 3.18 -6.61 -20.18
N TYR A 448 3.19 -7.89 -19.81
CA TYR A 448 2.23 -8.89 -20.35
C TYR A 448 0.87 -8.89 -19.65
N LEU A 449 0.80 -8.32 -18.44
CA LEU A 449 -0.44 -8.20 -17.67
C LEU A 449 -1.46 -7.28 -18.39
N GLY A 450 -0.97 -6.28 -19.12
CA GLY A 450 -1.66 -5.12 -19.74
C GLY A 450 -2.65 -5.36 -20.87
N VAL A 451 -2.68 -6.56 -21.44
CA VAL A 451 -3.37 -6.82 -22.71
C VAL A 451 -4.45 -7.88 -22.53
N MET A 452 -4.07 -9.16 -22.49
CA MET A 452 -5.00 -10.26 -22.22
C MET A 452 -4.45 -11.32 -21.25
N GLY A 453 -3.17 -11.25 -20.85
CA GLY A 453 -2.51 -12.33 -20.11
C GLY A 453 -3.23 -12.75 -18.83
N GLY A 454 -3.69 -11.78 -18.02
CA GLY A 454 -4.45 -12.08 -16.80
C GLY A 454 -5.86 -12.63 -17.07
N HIS A 455 -6.49 -12.21 -18.17
CA HIS A 455 -7.77 -12.77 -18.58
C HIS A 455 -7.59 -14.22 -19.04
N MET A 456 -6.63 -14.49 -19.93
CA MET A 456 -6.35 -15.83 -20.45
C MET A 456 -6.01 -16.84 -19.35
N LEU A 457 -5.13 -16.47 -18.40
CA LEU A 457 -4.79 -17.33 -17.27
C LEU A 457 -6.01 -17.67 -16.41
N ARG A 458 -6.83 -16.67 -16.07
CA ARG A 458 -8.06 -16.88 -15.29
C ARG A 458 -9.03 -17.77 -16.05
N SER A 459 -9.30 -17.48 -17.32
CA SER A 459 -10.28 -18.22 -18.12
C SER A 459 -9.89 -19.69 -18.27
N GLU A 460 -8.61 -19.97 -18.58
CA GLU A 460 -8.13 -21.34 -18.67
C GLU A 460 -8.15 -22.04 -17.30
N PHE A 461 -7.90 -21.32 -16.20
CA PHE A 461 -7.99 -21.88 -14.85
C PHE A 461 -9.41 -22.30 -14.49
N LEU A 462 -10.40 -21.45 -14.77
CA LEU A 462 -11.80 -21.75 -14.49
C LEU A 462 -12.31 -22.91 -15.34
N LYS A 463 -11.89 -22.96 -16.61
CA LYS A 463 -12.19 -24.08 -17.51
C LYS A 463 -11.59 -25.39 -17.02
N GLU A 464 -10.32 -25.40 -16.64
CA GLU A 464 -9.65 -26.60 -16.10
C GLU A 464 -10.27 -27.04 -14.76
N ALA A 465 -10.66 -26.09 -13.91
CA ALA A 465 -11.38 -26.40 -12.68
C ALA A 465 -12.73 -27.09 -12.94
N LYS A 466 -13.49 -26.60 -13.93
CA LYS A 466 -14.75 -27.21 -14.38
C LYS A 466 -14.52 -28.63 -14.93
N ILE A 467 -13.47 -28.82 -15.74
CA ILE A 467 -13.08 -30.15 -16.28
C ILE A 467 -12.73 -31.13 -15.15
N ARG A 468 -12.06 -30.66 -14.09
CA ARG A 468 -11.73 -31.47 -12.91
C ARG A 468 -12.91 -31.70 -11.95
N GLY A 469 -14.11 -31.23 -12.29
CA GLY A 469 -15.34 -31.51 -11.57
C GLY A 469 -15.61 -30.61 -10.37
N TYR A 470 -14.89 -29.49 -10.22
CA TYR A 470 -15.22 -28.50 -9.19
C TYR A 470 -16.54 -27.79 -9.53
N THR A 471 -17.34 -27.51 -8.51
CA THR A 471 -18.58 -26.73 -8.64
C THR A 471 -18.30 -25.24 -8.51
N TYR A 472 -17.34 -24.87 -7.66
CA TYR A 472 -17.02 -23.48 -7.37
C TYR A 472 -15.54 -23.19 -7.56
N ALA A 473 -15.22 -21.95 -7.92
CA ALA A 473 -13.88 -21.39 -7.86
C ALA A 473 -13.86 -20.16 -6.95
N THR A 474 -12.84 -20.02 -6.12
CA THR A 474 -12.71 -18.93 -5.15
C THR A 474 -11.36 -18.25 -5.26
N SER A 475 -11.27 -16.98 -4.90
CA SER A 475 -9.99 -16.25 -4.87
C SER A 475 -10.13 -14.94 -4.07
N TYR A 476 -9.01 -14.25 -3.89
CA TYR A 476 -8.97 -12.87 -3.41
C TYR A 476 -8.70 -11.92 -4.58
N TYR A 477 -9.46 -10.83 -4.68
CA TYR A 477 -9.22 -9.82 -5.70
C TYR A 477 -9.69 -8.43 -5.27
N GLN A 478 -9.31 -7.38 -6.01
CA GLN A 478 -9.75 -6.02 -5.72
C GLN A 478 -11.27 -5.90 -5.88
N ARG A 479 -11.93 -5.30 -4.87
CA ARG A 479 -13.39 -5.13 -4.78
C ARG A 479 -13.99 -4.53 -6.03
N GLU A 480 -13.41 -3.43 -6.53
CA GLU A 480 -13.90 -2.76 -7.74
C GLU A 480 -13.92 -3.68 -8.97
N LEU A 481 -12.89 -4.52 -9.12
CA LEU A 481 -12.81 -5.46 -10.24
C LEU A 481 -13.81 -6.62 -10.09
N ILE A 482 -14.06 -7.06 -8.85
CA ILE A 482 -15.10 -8.05 -8.57
C ILE A 482 -16.48 -7.47 -8.92
N ILE A 483 -16.76 -6.24 -8.49
CA ILE A 483 -18.01 -5.55 -8.79
C ILE A 483 -18.19 -5.34 -10.29
N HIS A 484 -17.15 -4.88 -10.99
CA HIS A 484 -17.18 -4.69 -12.44
C HIS A 484 -17.51 -5.99 -13.20
N ARG A 485 -16.88 -7.11 -12.82
CA ARG A 485 -17.15 -8.42 -13.41
C ARG A 485 -18.57 -8.91 -13.12
N LYS A 486 -19.06 -8.69 -11.90
CA LYS A 486 -20.44 -9.00 -11.52
C LYS A 486 -21.45 -8.17 -12.33
N ILE A 487 -21.19 -6.88 -12.55
CA ILE A 487 -22.01 -6.01 -13.41
C ILE A 487 -22.02 -6.50 -14.87
N LYS A 488 -20.90 -7.04 -15.35
CA LYS A 488 -20.79 -7.69 -16.67
C LYS A 488 -21.50 -9.06 -16.78
N GLY A 489 -22.13 -9.53 -15.70
CA GLY A 489 -22.93 -10.76 -15.69
C GLY A 489 -22.16 -12.02 -15.31
N GLU A 490 -20.91 -11.92 -14.83
CA GLU A 490 -20.23 -13.11 -14.28
C GLU A 490 -20.94 -13.59 -12.99
N PRO A 491 -21.09 -14.91 -12.77
CA PRO A 491 -21.81 -15.48 -11.63
C PRO A 491 -20.96 -15.41 -10.35
N ILE A 492 -20.72 -14.18 -9.87
CA ILE A 492 -19.83 -13.89 -8.75
C ILE A 492 -20.60 -13.51 -7.49
N GLU A 493 -20.23 -14.15 -6.39
CA GLU A 493 -20.64 -13.83 -5.03
C GLU A 493 -19.45 -13.29 -4.23
N ILE A 494 -19.63 -12.16 -3.54
CA ILE A 494 -18.66 -11.67 -2.55
C ILE A 494 -18.96 -12.38 -1.23
N VAL A 495 -18.08 -13.29 -0.81
CA VAL A 495 -18.27 -14.10 0.39
C VAL A 495 -17.78 -13.37 1.64
N GLN A 496 -16.67 -12.64 1.55
CA GLN A 496 -16.14 -11.86 2.67
C GLN A 496 -15.44 -10.58 2.20
N GLN A 497 -15.83 -9.45 2.77
CA GLN A 497 -15.23 -8.15 2.53
C GLN A 497 -14.06 -7.85 3.48
N TYR A 498 -13.01 -7.20 2.96
CA TYR A 498 -11.86 -6.72 3.72
C TYR A 498 -11.56 -5.25 3.40
N ASP A 499 -12.13 -4.34 4.20
CA ASP A 499 -12.14 -2.91 3.88
C ASP A 499 -10.77 -2.24 3.87
N ALA A 500 -9.88 -2.60 4.79
CA ALA A 500 -8.55 -1.98 4.91
C ALA A 500 -7.71 -2.02 3.63
N ALA A 501 -7.88 -3.03 2.77
CA ALA A 501 -7.14 -3.16 1.51
C ALA A 501 -8.05 -3.27 0.27
N MET A 502 -9.38 -3.26 0.46
CA MET A 502 -10.37 -3.52 -0.60
C MET A 502 -10.07 -4.81 -1.41
N ILE A 503 -9.48 -5.82 -0.75
CA ILE A 503 -9.19 -7.13 -1.36
C ILE A 503 -10.17 -8.14 -0.77
N ASP A 504 -11.25 -8.38 -1.48
CA ASP A 504 -12.34 -9.21 -1.01
C ASP A 504 -12.15 -10.67 -1.44
N TYR A 505 -12.68 -11.58 -0.63
CA TYR A 505 -12.80 -12.99 -0.96
C TYR A 505 -14.11 -13.23 -1.69
N TYR A 506 -14.04 -13.81 -2.89
CA TYR A 506 -15.20 -14.03 -3.74
C TYR A 506 -15.23 -15.46 -4.28
N ARG A 507 -16.42 -15.88 -4.71
CA ARG A 507 -16.75 -17.20 -5.25
C ARG A 507 -17.43 -17.08 -6.60
N ILE A 508 -17.12 -18.00 -7.50
CA ILE A 508 -17.73 -18.15 -8.82
C ILE A 508 -18.40 -19.51 -8.88
N ASP A 509 -19.65 -19.54 -9.35
CA ASP A 509 -20.33 -20.79 -9.71
C ASP A 509 -19.91 -21.24 -11.13
N LEU A 510 -19.17 -22.35 -11.20
CA LEU A 510 -18.64 -22.90 -12.46
C LEU A 510 -19.74 -23.53 -13.32
N SER A 511 -20.90 -23.87 -12.75
CA SER A 511 -22.04 -24.41 -13.50
C SER A 511 -22.77 -23.33 -14.31
N GLN A 512 -22.69 -22.08 -13.87
CA GLN A 512 -23.33 -20.92 -14.50
C GLN A 512 -22.40 -20.19 -15.49
N LEU A 513 -21.13 -20.60 -15.57
CA LEU A 513 -20.19 -20.11 -16.57
C LEU A 513 -20.55 -20.69 -17.95
N VAL A 514 -21.10 -19.81 -18.80
CA VAL A 514 -21.36 -20.09 -20.22
C VAL A 514 -20.02 -20.19 -20.95
N ASP A 515 -19.83 -21.18 -21.82
CA ASP A 515 -18.55 -21.39 -22.51
C ASP A 515 -18.12 -20.19 -23.39
N GLU A 516 -19.06 -19.32 -23.81
CA GLU A 516 -18.79 -18.06 -24.51
C GLU A 516 -18.15 -16.99 -23.61
N SER A 517 -18.39 -17.00 -22.30
CA SER A 517 -17.72 -16.09 -21.34
C SER A 517 -16.26 -16.46 -21.04
N ILE A 518 -15.82 -17.62 -21.56
CA ILE A 518 -14.45 -18.16 -21.48
C ILE A 518 -13.69 -17.88 -22.80
N SER A 519 -14.41 -17.57 -23.89
CA SER A 519 -13.84 -17.29 -25.21
C SER A 519 -13.49 -15.82 -25.42
N ILE A 520 -12.33 -15.63 -26.04
CA ILE A 520 -11.65 -14.35 -26.28
C ILE A 520 -12.45 -13.47 -27.24
N HIS A 521 -12.80 -12.26 -26.79
CA HIS A 521 -12.98 -11.10 -27.66
C HIS A 521 -11.93 -10.04 -27.31
#